data_AF-R7MTX0-F1
#
_entry.id   AF-R7MTX0-F1
#
_cell.length_a   1.000
_cell.length_b   1.000
_cell.length_c   1.000
_cell.angle_alpha   90.00
_cell.angle_beta   90.00
_cell.angle_gamma   90.00
#
_symmetry.space_group_name_H-M   'P 1'
#
loop_
_entity.id
_entity.type
_entity.pdbx_description
1 polymer ?
#
loop_
_entity_poly.entity_id
_entity_poly.type
_entity_poly.pdbx_seq_one_letter_code
_entity_poly.pdbx_strand_id
1 'polypeptide(L)'
;MTKMERWLAYFANQLSDDEMGELIMSDEAIHKAVDAARTFLQNDAERLAYINRELAILDYNSDHRDAFEDGKAEGRKEGEAKGRKEGEAKGREEGQAIADERWSMLMQRLLGEQRYDDANKAAADAGFREKLFKEYGI
;
A
#
# COMPACT_ATOMS: atom_id res chain seq x y z
N MET A 1 8.73 -47.94 -28.98
CA MET A 1 8.72 -46.74 -28.13
C MET A 1 8.67 -47.13 -26.66
N THR A 2 9.46 -46.47 -25.83
CA THR A 2 9.33 -46.50 -24.37
C THR A 2 8.07 -45.76 -23.91
N LYS A 3 7.66 -45.95 -22.65
CA LYS A 3 6.51 -45.23 -22.08
C LYS A 3 6.68 -43.71 -22.19
N MET A 4 7.87 -43.18 -21.89
CA MET A 4 8.14 -41.74 -21.98
C MET A 4 8.09 -41.23 -23.42
N GLU A 5 8.64 -41.98 -24.38
CA GLU A 5 8.56 -41.61 -25.81
C GLU A 5 7.12 -41.54 -26.30
N ARG A 6 6.25 -42.44 -25.85
CA ARG A 6 4.82 -42.42 -26.20
C ARG A 6 4.11 -41.19 -25.63
N TRP A 7 4.37 -40.83 -24.37
CA TRP A 7 3.80 -39.61 -23.77
C TRP A 7 4.35 -38.33 -24.40
N LEU A 8 5.65 -38.29 -24.73
CA LEU A 8 6.23 -37.16 -25.46
C LEU A 8 5.62 -37.01 -26.85
N ALA A 9 5.43 -38.12 -27.58
CA ALA A 9 4.78 -38.10 -28.89
C ALA A 9 3.32 -37.62 -28.80
N TYR A 10 2.58 -38.06 -27.79
CA TYR A 10 1.21 -37.58 -27.52
C TYR A 10 1.17 -36.07 -27.27
N PHE A 11 2.01 -35.54 -26.38
CA PHE A 11 2.02 -34.11 -26.04
C PHE A 11 2.65 -33.22 -27.12
N ALA A 12 3.56 -33.75 -27.96
CA ALA A 12 4.16 -33.00 -29.04
C ALA A 12 3.14 -32.56 -30.10
N ASN A 13 2.02 -33.30 -30.23
CA ASN A 13 0.93 -33.00 -31.18
C ASN A 13 1.42 -32.86 -32.64
N GLN A 14 2.40 -33.70 -33.02
CA GLN A 14 3.03 -33.71 -34.35
C GLN A 14 2.72 -34.98 -35.15
N LEU A 15 1.98 -35.93 -34.57
CA LEU A 15 1.59 -37.17 -35.23
C LEU A 15 0.46 -36.92 -36.23
N SER A 16 0.48 -37.63 -37.35
CA SER A 16 -0.70 -37.77 -38.21
C SER A 16 -1.84 -38.51 -37.52
N ASP A 17 -3.05 -38.43 -38.07
CA ASP A 17 -4.22 -39.14 -37.50
C ASP A 17 -4.00 -40.65 -37.42
N ASP A 18 -3.34 -41.24 -38.42
CA ASP A 18 -3.02 -42.67 -38.48
C ASP A 18 -1.98 -43.03 -37.39
N GLU A 19 -0.90 -42.25 -37.27
CA GLU A 19 0.13 -42.47 -36.24
C GLU A 19 -0.42 -42.26 -34.81
N MET A 20 -1.33 -41.29 -34.64
CA MET A 20 -2.05 -41.09 -33.38
C MET A 20 -2.97 -42.28 -33.09
N GLY A 21 -3.65 -42.83 -34.10
CA GLY A 21 -4.44 -44.05 -33.99
C GLY A 21 -3.60 -45.25 -33.52
N GLU A 22 -2.42 -45.45 -34.13
CA GLU A 22 -1.48 -46.49 -33.69
C GLU A 22 -1.00 -46.28 -32.26
N LEU A 23 -0.70 -45.03 -31.88
CA LEU A 23 -0.27 -44.69 -30.52
C LEU A 23 -1.36 -45.01 -29.50
N ILE A 24 -2.60 -44.60 -29.79
CA ILE A 24 -3.79 -44.87 -28.97
C ILE A 24 -4.00 -46.38 -28.78
N MET A 25 -3.90 -47.16 -29.86
CA MET A 25 -4.04 -48.62 -29.79
C MET A 25 -2.91 -49.28 -29.01
N SER A 26 -1.72 -48.66 -28.98
CA SER A 26 -0.53 -49.21 -28.31
C SER A 26 -0.48 -48.97 -26.79
N ASP A 27 -1.24 -48.00 -26.26
CA ASP A 27 -1.18 -47.61 -24.84
C ASP A 27 -2.54 -47.16 -24.29
N GLU A 28 -3.13 -47.97 -23.42
CA GLU A 28 -4.45 -47.73 -22.81
C GLU A 28 -4.52 -46.41 -22.03
N ALA A 29 -3.42 -45.97 -21.42
CA ALA A 29 -3.41 -44.71 -20.67
C ALA A 29 -3.48 -43.50 -21.61
N ILE A 30 -2.84 -43.59 -22.78
CA ILE A 30 -2.93 -42.56 -23.83
C ILE A 30 -4.32 -42.57 -24.48
N HIS A 31 -4.90 -43.74 -24.73
CA HIS A 31 -6.29 -43.85 -25.19
C HIS A 31 -7.26 -43.12 -24.25
N LYS A 32 -7.18 -43.39 -22.94
CA LYS A 32 -8.01 -42.70 -21.94
C LYS A 32 -7.76 -41.19 -21.90
N ALA A 33 -6.51 -40.75 -22.10
CA ALA A 33 -6.18 -39.32 -22.14
C ALA A 33 -6.76 -38.63 -23.38
N VAL A 34 -6.70 -39.27 -24.55
CA VAL A 34 -7.30 -38.78 -25.80
C VAL A 34 -8.81 -38.69 -25.67
N ASP A 35 -9.47 -39.71 -25.11
CA ASP A 35 -10.92 -39.71 -24.93
C ASP A 35 -11.37 -38.64 -23.92
N ALA A 36 -10.62 -38.47 -22.83
CA ALA A 36 -10.88 -37.40 -21.87
C ALA A 36 -10.71 -36.02 -22.52
N ALA A 37 -9.64 -35.82 -23.30
CA ALA A 37 -9.42 -34.57 -24.03
C ALA A 37 -10.52 -34.31 -25.07
N ARG A 38 -10.94 -35.33 -25.84
CA ARG A 38 -12.06 -35.23 -26.79
C ARG A 38 -13.36 -34.89 -26.09
N THR A 39 -13.69 -35.56 -24.98
CA THR A 39 -14.90 -35.29 -24.21
C THR A 39 -14.90 -33.85 -23.68
N PHE A 40 -13.76 -33.39 -23.16
CA PHE A 40 -13.58 -32.01 -22.70
C PHE A 40 -13.71 -30.98 -23.84
N LEU A 41 -13.19 -31.29 -25.02
CA LEU A 41 -13.20 -30.40 -26.18
C LEU A 41 -14.51 -30.44 -26.97
N GLN A 42 -15.32 -31.50 -26.86
CA GLN A 42 -16.57 -31.67 -27.60
C GLN A 42 -17.67 -30.70 -27.19
N ASN A 43 -17.69 -30.25 -25.92
CA ASN A 43 -18.69 -29.30 -25.45
C ASN A 43 -18.13 -27.88 -25.42
N ASP A 44 -18.06 -27.26 -26.60
CA ASP A 44 -17.58 -25.88 -26.76
C ASP A 44 -18.32 -24.89 -25.84
N ALA A 45 -19.62 -25.07 -25.64
CA ALA A 45 -20.44 -24.20 -24.80
C ALA A 45 -20.04 -24.28 -23.32
N GLU A 46 -19.83 -25.50 -22.81
CA GLU A 46 -19.39 -25.72 -21.43
C GLU A 46 -17.95 -25.26 -21.20
N ARG A 47 -17.05 -25.49 -22.16
CA ARG A 47 -15.67 -24.97 -22.10
C ARG A 47 -15.66 -23.43 -22.08
N LEU A 48 -16.44 -22.79 -22.95
CA LEU A 48 -16.56 -21.33 -22.97
C LEU A 48 -17.15 -20.80 -21.66
N ALA A 49 -18.17 -21.48 -21.11
CA ALA A 49 -18.73 -21.11 -19.81
C ALA A 49 -17.71 -21.21 -18.68
N TYR A 50 -16.88 -22.26 -18.68
CA TYR A 50 -15.79 -22.42 -17.72
C TYR A 50 -14.74 -21.29 -17.85
N ILE A 51 -14.25 -21.04 -19.07
CA ILE A 51 -13.26 -19.97 -19.31
C ILE A 51 -13.80 -18.60 -18.90
N ASN A 52 -15.04 -18.29 -19.27
CA ASN A 52 -15.68 -17.02 -18.90
C ASN A 52 -15.84 -16.86 -17.38
N ARG A 53 -16.12 -17.97 -16.67
CA ARG A 53 -16.17 -17.96 -15.21
C ARG A 53 -14.79 -17.68 -14.60
N GLU A 54 -13.75 -18.35 -15.08
CA GLU A 54 -12.38 -18.14 -14.59
C GLU A 54 -11.89 -16.72 -14.89
N LEU A 55 -12.16 -16.20 -16.10
CA LEU A 55 -11.90 -14.80 -16.46
C LEU A 55 -12.62 -13.84 -15.53
N ALA A 56 -13.92 -14.05 -15.26
CA ALA A 56 -14.67 -13.18 -14.35
C ALA A 56 -14.12 -13.20 -12.92
N ILE A 57 -13.62 -14.34 -12.44
CA ILE A 57 -12.96 -14.45 -11.13
C ILE A 57 -11.63 -13.69 -11.13
N LEU A 58 -10.84 -13.82 -12.20
CA LEU A 58 -9.56 -13.12 -12.35
C LEU A 58 -9.76 -11.60 -12.40
N ASP A 59 -10.69 -11.12 -13.22
CA ASP A 59 -11.03 -9.71 -13.34
C ASP A 59 -11.49 -9.15 -11.99
N TYR A 60 -12.43 -9.83 -11.33
CA TYR A 60 -12.91 -9.43 -10.00
C TYR A 60 -11.77 -9.35 -8.97
N ASN A 61 -10.89 -10.36 -8.94
CA ASN A 61 -9.78 -10.38 -7.99
C ASN A 61 -8.75 -9.29 -8.29
N SER A 62 -8.49 -9.00 -9.56
CA SER A 62 -7.59 -7.92 -9.97
C SER A 62 -8.17 -6.56 -9.57
N ASP A 63 -9.42 -6.29 -9.94
CA ASP A 63 -10.11 -5.04 -9.60
C ASP A 63 -10.19 -4.83 -8.09
N HIS A 64 -10.49 -5.89 -7.34
CA HIS A 64 -10.57 -5.83 -5.88
C HIS A 64 -9.20 -5.54 -5.25
N ARG A 65 -8.13 -6.14 -5.79
CA ARG A 65 -6.78 -5.89 -5.31
C ARG A 65 -6.35 -4.46 -5.59
N ASP A 66 -6.57 -3.96 -6.80
CA ASP A 66 -6.20 -2.60 -7.19
C ASP A 66 -6.96 -1.58 -6.33
N ALA A 67 -8.27 -1.76 -6.15
CA ALA A 67 -9.09 -0.91 -5.27
C ALA A 67 -8.59 -0.94 -3.81
N PHE A 68 -8.16 -2.10 -3.31
CA PHE A 68 -7.61 -2.22 -1.96
C PHE A 68 -6.26 -1.50 -1.82
N GLU A 69 -5.37 -1.65 -2.80
CA GLU A 69 -4.06 -0.99 -2.81
C GLU A 69 -4.21 0.54 -2.91
N ASP A 70 -5.12 1.02 -3.76
CA ASP A 70 -5.45 2.44 -3.91
C ASP A 70 -6.06 3.00 -2.63
N GLY A 71 -7.04 2.32 -2.02
CA GLY A 71 -7.64 2.74 -0.75
C GLY A 71 -6.61 2.83 0.38
N LYS A 72 -5.64 1.90 0.42
CA LYS A 72 -4.53 1.95 1.38
C LYS A 72 -3.57 3.10 1.09
N ALA A 73 -3.32 3.44 -0.17
CA ALA A 73 -2.49 4.57 -0.55
C ALA A 73 -3.16 5.91 -0.20
N GLU A 74 -4.45 6.05 -0.51
CA GLU A 74 -5.27 7.22 -0.18
C GLU A 74 -5.37 7.41 1.33
N GLY A 75 -5.74 6.36 2.07
CA GLY A 75 -5.84 6.43 3.53
C GLY A 75 -4.52 6.82 4.22
N ARG A 76 -3.36 6.39 3.69
CA ARG A 76 -2.05 6.85 4.19
C ARG A 76 -1.83 8.33 3.90
N LYS A 77 -2.08 8.79 2.67
CA LYS A 77 -1.94 10.20 2.29
C LYS A 77 -2.84 11.10 3.14
N GLU A 78 -4.10 10.73 3.32
CA GLU A 78 -5.05 11.47 4.16
C GLU A 78 -4.61 11.49 5.62
N GLY A 79 -4.20 10.33 6.16
CA GLY A 79 -3.69 10.21 7.52
C GLY A 79 -2.47 11.09 7.78
N GLU A 80 -1.50 11.08 6.87
CA GLU A 80 -0.31 11.95 6.95
C GLU A 80 -0.67 13.44 6.86
N ALA A 81 -1.55 13.80 5.93
CA ALA A 81 -1.97 15.19 5.74
C ALA A 81 -2.73 15.72 6.97
N LYS A 82 -3.65 14.92 7.53
CA LYS A 82 -4.40 15.26 8.74
C LYS A 82 -3.48 15.34 9.96
N GLY A 83 -2.63 14.32 10.16
CA GLY A 83 -1.68 14.28 11.26
C GLY A 83 -0.70 15.46 11.24
N ARG A 84 -0.21 15.87 10.06
CA ARG A 84 0.63 17.07 9.92
C ARG A 84 -0.12 18.34 10.32
N LYS A 85 -1.34 18.54 9.81
CA LYS A 85 -2.17 19.72 10.14
C LYS A 85 -2.47 19.81 11.64
N GLU A 86 -2.88 18.71 12.25
CA GLU A 86 -3.18 18.64 13.68
C GLU A 86 -1.93 18.86 14.52
N GLY A 87 -0.80 18.23 14.15
CA GLY A 87 0.47 18.41 14.83
C GLY A 87 1.00 19.84 14.75
N GLU A 88 0.91 20.49 13.58
CA GLU A 88 1.29 21.89 13.43
C GLU A 88 0.40 22.84 14.23
N ALA A 89 -0.92 22.61 14.22
CA ALA A 89 -1.85 23.43 14.98
C ALA A 89 -1.57 23.32 16.49
N LYS A 90 -1.46 22.10 17.00
CA LYS A 90 -1.18 21.83 18.41
C LYS A 90 0.19 22.38 18.83
N GLY A 91 1.22 22.17 18.01
CA GLY A 91 2.56 22.70 18.29
C GLY A 91 2.61 24.23 18.31
N ARG A 92 1.83 24.92 17.47
CA ARG A 92 1.71 26.38 17.52
C ARG A 92 0.99 26.85 18.79
N GLU A 93 -0.10 26.19 19.16
CA GLU A 93 -0.86 26.51 20.38
C GLU A 93 -0.01 26.29 21.64
N GLU A 94 0.65 25.14 21.76
CA GLU A 94 1.57 24.84 22.87
C GLU A 94 2.75 25.82 22.89
N GLY A 95 3.34 26.13 21.74
CA GLY A 95 4.44 27.08 21.64
C GLY A 95 4.04 28.51 22.04
N GLN A 96 2.83 28.94 21.68
CA GLN A 96 2.27 30.22 22.11
C GLN A 96 2.02 30.25 23.62
N ALA A 97 1.41 29.20 24.17
CA ALA A 97 1.16 29.11 25.60
C ALA A 97 2.47 29.18 26.42
N ILE A 98 3.51 28.46 26.00
CA ILE A 98 4.84 28.51 26.63
C ILE A 98 5.45 29.90 26.50
N ALA A 99 5.34 30.55 25.34
CA ALA A 99 5.87 31.90 25.13
C ALA A 99 5.17 32.92 26.04
N ASP A 100 3.84 32.84 26.17
CA ASP A 100 3.04 33.71 27.01
C ASP A 100 3.35 33.50 28.50
N GLU A 101 3.55 32.25 28.93
CA GLU A 101 3.97 31.92 30.29
C GLU A 101 5.35 32.51 30.60
N ARG A 102 6.35 32.25 29.75
CA ARG A 102 7.71 32.79 29.91
C ARG A 102 7.69 34.32 29.96
N TRP A 103 6.94 34.95 29.05
CA TRP A 103 6.80 36.40 29.00
C TRP A 103 6.17 36.98 30.27
N SER A 104 5.10 36.35 30.77
CA SER A 104 4.42 36.76 31.99
C SER A 104 5.34 36.65 33.21
N MET A 105 6.09 35.56 33.33
CA MET A 105 7.08 35.36 34.40
C MET A 105 8.17 36.43 34.35
N LEU A 106 8.72 36.71 33.16
CA LEU A 106 9.75 37.73 32.99
C LEU A 106 9.24 39.11 33.37
N MET A 107 8.05 39.49 32.91
CA MET A 107 7.44 40.78 33.23
C MET A 107 7.17 40.93 34.73
N GLN A 108 6.70 39.87 35.40
CA GLN A 108 6.51 39.88 36.84
C GLN A 108 7.82 40.13 37.60
N ARG A 109 8.94 39.51 37.18
CA ARG A 109 10.27 39.72 37.77
C ARG A 109 10.76 41.15 37.58
N LEU A 110 10.76 41.64 36.34
CA LEU A 110 11.27 42.97 36.01
C LEU A 110 10.46 44.09 36.70
N LEU A 111 9.13 43.96 36.75
CA LEU A 111 8.27 44.93 37.42
C LEU A 111 8.46 44.90 38.95
N GLY A 112 8.59 43.69 39.54
CA GLY A 112 8.87 43.54 40.96
C GLY A 112 10.21 44.15 41.39
N GLU A 113 11.20 44.10 40.52
CA GLU A 113 12.53 44.69 40.72
C GLU A 113 12.64 46.16 40.25
N GLN A 114 11.53 46.74 39.75
CA GLN A 114 11.48 48.10 39.22
C GLN A 114 12.43 48.34 38.02
N ARG A 115 12.79 47.29 37.27
CA ARG A 115 13.64 47.33 36.06
C ARG A 115 12.83 47.73 34.81
N TYR A 116 12.21 48.91 34.84
CA TYR A 116 11.27 49.35 33.78
C TYR A 116 11.93 49.52 32.40
N ASP A 117 13.16 50.04 32.36
CA ASP A 117 13.90 50.20 31.10
C ASP A 117 14.22 48.85 30.46
N ASP A 118 14.54 47.85 31.28
CA ASP A 118 14.78 46.48 30.80
C ASP A 118 13.48 45.83 30.30
N ALA A 119 12.34 46.08 30.95
CA ALA A 119 11.03 45.62 30.48
C ALA A 119 10.67 46.22 29.11
N ASN A 120 10.89 47.53 28.94
CA ASN A 120 10.69 48.21 27.66
C ASN A 120 11.63 47.67 26.57
N LYS A 121 12.90 47.46 26.91
CA LYS A 121 13.88 46.91 25.96
C LYS A 121 13.59 45.46 25.60
N ALA A 122 13.16 44.64 26.54
CA ALA A 122 12.74 43.26 26.34
C ALA A 122 11.55 43.15 25.35
N ALA A 123 10.60 44.09 25.42
CA ALA A 123 9.47 44.14 24.50
C ALA A 123 9.89 44.39 23.04
N ALA A 124 10.92 45.22 22.82
CA ALA A 124 11.38 45.60 21.49
C ALA A 124 12.50 44.70 20.92
N ASP A 125 13.30 44.06 21.78
CA ASP A 125 14.49 43.30 21.39
C ASP A 125 14.39 41.84 21.85
N ALA A 126 14.18 40.94 20.89
CA ALA A 126 14.09 39.51 21.14
C ALA A 126 15.40 38.89 21.67
N GLY A 127 16.56 39.38 21.22
CA GLY A 127 17.86 38.89 21.67
C GLY A 127 18.16 39.33 23.09
N PHE A 128 17.74 40.55 23.47
CA PHE A 128 17.80 41.01 24.86
C PHE A 128 16.83 40.23 25.76
N ARG A 129 15.61 39.99 25.29
CA ARG A 129 14.63 39.12 25.98
C ARG A 129 15.20 37.75 26.30
N GLU A 130 15.86 37.12 25.33
CA GLU A 130 16.44 35.79 25.48
C GLU A 130 17.58 35.75 26.51
N LYS A 131 18.33 36.85 26.64
CA LYS A 131 19.34 36.98 27.71
C LYS A 131 18.68 37.04 29.09
N LEU A 132 17.62 37.81 29.25
CA LEU A 132 16.89 37.92 30.51
C LEU A 132 16.20 36.60 30.87
N PHE A 133 15.63 35.88 29.89
CA PHE A 133 15.11 34.54 30.13
C PHE A 133 16.18 33.63 30.74
N LYS A 134 17.40 33.60 30.18
CA LYS A 134 18.51 32.83 30.76
C LYS A 134 18.96 33.34 32.13
N GLU A 135 18.98 34.66 32.34
CA GLU A 135 19.35 35.28 33.62
C GLU A 135 18.40 34.86 34.75
N TYR A 136 17.09 34.82 34.47
CA TYR A 136 16.05 34.44 35.44
C TYR A 136 15.72 32.94 35.45
N GLY A 137 16.34 32.14 34.58
CA GLY A 137 16.09 30.69 34.47
C GLY A 137 14.70 30.34 33.89
N ILE A 138 14.19 31.17 32.97
CA ILE A 138 12.89 31.08 32.29
C ILE A 138 13.06 30.53 30.87
#